data_AF-A0AAJ6V1Z3-F1
#
_entry.id   AF-A0AAJ6V1Z3-F1
#
_cell.length_a   1.000
_cell.length_b   1.000
_cell.length_c   1.000
_cell.angle_alpha   90.00
_cell.angle_beta   90.00
_cell.angle_gamma   90.00
#
_symmetry.space_group_name_H-M   'P 1'
#
loop_
_entity.id
_entity.type
_entity.pdbx_description
1 polymer ?
#
loop_
_entity_poly.entity_id
_entity_poly.type
_entity_poly.pdbx_seq_one_letter_code
_entity_poly.pdbx_strand_id
1 'polypeptide(L)'
;MAELAETAVMPKRQSCFPLNSFNVHRLLITSVLVSVKFMDDIYYNNAFYAKVGGISTREMNLLEVDFLFGLGFQLNVTPATFHFYCSYLQREMSIQSPLNIARPLKIHCCFNEDESTHQKRLAV
;
A
#
# COMPACT_ATOMS: atom_id res chain seq x y z
N MET A 1 25.73 36.69 -1.17
CA MET A 1 25.63 35.39 -1.85
C MET A 1 24.58 34.58 -1.10
N ALA A 2 23.46 34.28 -1.78
CA ALA A 2 22.29 33.51 -1.34
C ALA A 2 22.71 32.10 -0.85
N GLU A 3 22.24 31.58 0.29
CA GLU A 3 20.93 30.94 0.58
C GLU A 3 21.02 29.40 0.53
N LEU A 4 20.93 28.83 1.73
CA LEU A 4 20.40 27.54 2.19
C LEU A 4 20.13 26.42 1.17
N ALA A 5 20.78 25.27 1.38
CA ALA A 5 20.30 23.96 0.93
C ALA A 5 20.13 23.04 2.15
N GLU A 6 18.99 23.24 2.81
CA GLU A 6 18.10 22.23 3.38
C GLU A 6 18.73 20.85 3.68
N THR A 7 19.23 20.69 4.90
CA THR A 7 19.35 19.38 5.51
C THR A 7 17.96 18.78 5.58
N ALA A 8 17.65 17.85 4.68
CA ALA A 8 16.45 17.05 4.73
C ALA A 8 16.45 16.27 6.06
N VAL A 9 15.82 16.88 7.08
CA VAL A 9 15.44 16.22 8.31
C VAL A 9 14.43 15.16 7.87
N MET A 10 14.90 13.93 7.68
CA MET A 10 14.00 12.79 7.51
C MET A 10 13.06 12.80 8.71
N PRO A 11 11.74 12.98 8.51
CA PRO A 11 10.80 13.00 9.61
C PRO A 11 11.00 11.70 10.37
N LYS A 12 11.31 11.84 11.65
CA LYS A 12 11.58 10.73 12.57
C LYS A 12 10.34 9.84 12.59
N ARG A 13 10.37 8.77 11.78
CA ARG A 13 9.29 7.77 11.69
C ARG A 13 8.99 7.31 13.11
N GLN A 14 7.80 7.64 13.60
CA GLN A 14 7.45 7.40 14.98
C GLN A 14 7.41 5.90 15.25
N SER A 15 8.33 5.52 16.15
CA SER A 15 8.22 4.45 17.16
C SER A 15 7.49 3.18 16.74
N CYS A 16 8.28 2.13 16.48
CA CYS A 16 7.94 0.70 16.54
C CYS A 16 6.51 0.45 17.06
N PHE A 17 5.56 0.32 16.15
CA PHE A 17 4.21 -0.14 16.45
C PHE A 17 4.30 -1.65 16.75
N PRO A 18 4.10 -2.09 18.00
CA PRO A 18 4.26 -3.50 18.35
C PRO A 18 3.14 -4.30 17.68
N LEU A 19 3.49 -4.98 16.59
CA LEU A 19 2.56 -5.80 15.82
C LEU A 19 2.31 -7.11 16.58
N ASN A 20 1.03 -7.45 16.78
CA ASN A 20 0.58 -8.67 17.44
C ASN A 20 -0.63 -9.26 16.69
N SER A 21 -1.04 -10.47 17.08
CA SER A 21 -2.16 -11.18 16.46
C SER A 21 -3.51 -10.45 16.58
N PHE A 22 -3.66 -9.52 17.52
CA PHE A 22 -4.88 -8.74 17.73
C PHE A 22 -4.95 -7.48 16.88
N ASN A 23 -3.82 -6.93 16.43
CA ASN A 23 -3.76 -5.69 15.64
C ASN A 23 -3.40 -5.90 14.16
N VAL A 24 -2.76 -7.03 13.80
CA VAL A 24 -2.31 -7.30 12.43
C VAL A 24 -3.45 -7.28 11.43
N HIS A 25 -4.61 -7.81 11.80
CA HIS A 25 -5.78 -7.86 10.93
C HIS A 25 -6.25 -6.44 10.54
N ARG A 26 -6.34 -5.56 11.54
CA ARG A 26 -6.75 -4.15 11.39
C ARG A 26 -5.73 -3.38 10.56
N LEU A 27 -4.45 -3.59 10.85
CA LEU A 27 -3.36 -2.99 10.07
C LEU A 27 -3.44 -3.41 8.59
N LEU A 28 -3.66 -4.69 8.32
CA LEU A 28 -3.68 -5.23 6.95
C LEU A 28 -4.86 -4.67 6.15
N ILE A 29 -6.09 -4.75 6.68
CA ILE A 29 -7.26 -4.24 5.94
C ILE A 29 -7.15 -2.73 5.67
N THR A 30 -6.66 -1.95 6.64
CA THR A 30 -6.46 -0.50 6.46
C THR A 30 -5.36 -0.19 5.45
N SER A 31 -4.26 -0.95 5.47
CA SER A 31 -3.18 -0.78 4.48
C SER A 31 -3.67 -1.03 3.05
N VAL A 32 -4.49 -2.08 2.84
CA VAL A 32 -5.07 -2.40 1.53
C VAL A 32 -6.06 -1.32 1.10
N LEU A 33 -6.94 -0.89 2.00
CA LEU A 33 -7.92 0.17 1.73
C LEU A 33 -7.22 1.45 1.24
N VAL A 34 -6.23 1.92 1.98
CA VAL A 34 -5.51 3.16 1.63
C VAL A 34 -4.74 3.00 0.32
N SER A 35 -4.12 1.83 0.09
CA SER A 35 -3.38 1.56 -1.15
C SER A 35 -4.31 1.58 -2.37
N VAL A 36 -5.46 0.90 -2.30
CA VAL A 36 -6.44 0.86 -3.40
C VAL A 36 -7.01 2.24 -3.68
N LYS A 37 -7.38 3.00 -2.65
CA LYS A 37 -7.88 4.38 -2.84
C LYS A 37 -6.86 5.32 -3.47
N PHE A 38 -5.57 5.07 -3.24
CA PHE A 38 -4.50 5.93 -3.74
C PHE A 38 -4.04 5.52 -5.15
N MET A 39 -4.07 4.23 -5.48
CA MET A 39 -3.54 3.69 -6.75
C MET A 39 -4.61 3.43 -7.82
N ASP A 40 -5.84 3.07 -7.43
CA ASP A 40 -6.87 2.62 -8.36
C ASP A 40 -7.89 3.75 -8.63
N ASP A 41 -8.25 3.94 -9.90
CA ASP A 41 -9.28 4.92 -10.31
C ASP A 41 -10.68 4.56 -9.80
N ILE A 42 -10.93 3.28 -9.55
CA ILE A 42 -12.21 2.74 -9.10
C ILE A 42 -12.00 2.01 -7.77
N TYR A 43 -12.65 2.51 -6.72
CA TYR A 43 -12.55 1.93 -5.37
C TYR A 43 -13.91 1.90 -4.67
N TYR A 44 -14.03 1.02 -3.66
CA TYR A 44 -15.23 0.93 -2.82
C TYR A 44 -15.15 1.89 -1.63
N ASN A 45 -16.30 2.21 -1.03
CA ASN A 45 -16.34 3.05 0.17
C ASN A 45 -15.86 2.32 1.43
N ASN A 46 -15.62 3.05 2.51
CA ASN A 46 -15.14 2.47 3.77
C ASN A 46 -16.11 1.47 4.40
N ALA A 47 -17.42 1.63 4.18
CA ALA A 47 -18.42 0.70 4.71
C ALA A 47 -18.27 -0.70 4.08
N PHE A 48 -17.89 -0.78 2.81
CA PHE A 48 -17.59 -2.03 2.13
C PHE A 48 -16.38 -2.73 2.77
N TYR A 49 -15.26 -2.02 2.92
CA TYR A 49 -14.06 -2.58 3.54
C TYR A 49 -14.27 -2.92 5.02
N ALA A 50 -15.07 -2.13 5.75
CA ALA A 50 -15.45 -2.43 7.13
C ALA A 50 -16.23 -3.75 7.23
N LYS A 51 -17.18 -3.98 6.32
CA LYS A 51 -17.93 -5.23 6.24
C LYS A 51 -17.03 -6.43 5.93
N VAL A 52 -16.08 -6.29 4.99
CA VAL A 52 -15.10 -7.33 4.66
C VAL A 52 -14.17 -7.61 5.85
N GLY A 53 -13.69 -6.56 6.51
CA GLY A 53 -12.82 -6.65 7.67
C GLY A 53 -13.52 -6.99 8.99
N GLY A 54 -14.84 -7.22 8.99
CA GLY A 54 -15.59 -7.55 10.20
C GLY A 54 -15.52 -6.48 11.30
N ILE A 55 -15.32 -5.21 10.94
CA ILE A 55 -15.27 -4.08 11.87
C ILE A 55 -16.36 -3.07 11.57
N SER A 56 -16.61 -2.14 12.50
CA SER A 56 -17.59 -1.08 12.27
C SER A 56 -17.09 -0.06 11.25
N THR A 57 -17.98 0.55 10.48
CA THR A 57 -17.61 1.63 9.55
C THR A 57 -16.93 2.79 10.26
N ARG A 58 -17.39 3.13 11.48
CA ARG A 58 -16.76 4.17 12.30
C ARG A 58 -15.31 3.86 12.61
N GLU A 59 -15.04 2.62 12.97
CA GLU A 59 -13.69 2.14 13.27
C GLU A 59 -12.81 2.12 12.03
N MET A 60 -13.34 1.68 10.88
CA MET A 60 -12.60 1.75 9.62
C MET A 60 -12.21 3.19 9.26
N ASN A 61 -13.13 4.15 9.44
CA ASN A 61 -12.84 5.56 9.20
C ASN A 61 -11.72 6.09 10.11
N LEU A 62 -11.73 5.73 11.39
CA LEU A 62 -10.67 6.13 12.32
C LEU A 62 -9.33 5.51 11.93
N LEU A 63 -9.32 4.21 11.64
CA LEU A 63 -8.11 3.51 11.23
C LEU A 63 -7.50 4.09 9.95
N GLU A 64 -8.32 4.44 8.95
CA GLU A 64 -7.83 5.10 7.73
C GLU A 64 -7.10 6.42 8.05
N VAL A 65 -7.73 7.26 8.86
CA VAL A 65 -7.14 8.56 9.25
C VAL A 65 -5.86 8.37 10.05
N ASP A 66 -5.87 7.50 11.06
CA ASP A 66 -4.70 7.20 11.89
C ASP A 66 -3.54 6.64 11.05
N PHE A 67 -3.85 5.78 10.08
CA PHE A 67 -2.85 5.19 9.18
C PHE A 67 -2.22 6.24 8.27
N LEU A 68 -3.02 7.15 7.69
CA LEU A 68 -2.51 8.25 6.86
C LEU A 68 -1.60 9.21 7.64
N PHE A 69 -1.98 9.56 8.87
CA PHE A 69 -1.12 10.36 9.75
C PHE A 69 0.15 9.60 10.14
N GLY A 70 0.05 8.29 10.43
CA GLY A 70 1.21 7.45 10.71
C GLY A 70 2.23 7.38 9.57
N LEU A 71 1.75 7.45 8.32
CA LEU A 71 2.60 7.52 7.11
C LEU A 71 3.06 8.94 6.78
N GLY A 72 2.57 9.97 7.47
CA GLY A 72 2.79 11.36 7.09
C GLY A 72 2.33 11.66 5.67
N PHE A 73 1.26 10.98 5.20
CA PHE A 73 0.73 11.07 3.84
C PHE A 73 1.72 10.70 2.71
N GLN A 74 2.84 10.04 3.02
CA GLN A 74 3.81 9.57 2.03
C GLN A 74 3.37 8.22 1.44
N LEU A 75 2.42 8.26 0.50
CA LEU A 75 1.83 7.06 -0.12
C LEU A 75 2.45 6.68 -1.47
N ASN A 76 3.21 7.60 -2.09
CA ASN A 76 3.78 7.39 -3.40
C ASN A 76 4.86 6.30 -3.38
N VAL A 77 4.65 5.23 -4.14
CA VAL A 77 5.62 4.13 -4.32
C VAL A 77 6.06 4.12 -5.77
N THR A 78 7.36 4.32 -6.02
CA THR A 78 7.91 4.23 -7.37
C THR A 78 7.98 2.77 -7.83
N PRO A 79 7.90 2.49 -9.15
CA PRO A 79 8.04 1.13 -9.67
C PRO A 79 9.34 0.46 -9.20
N ALA A 80 10.46 1.19 -9.18
CA ALA A 80 11.73 0.68 -8.67
C ALA A 80 11.66 0.25 -7.20
N THR A 81 10.99 1.05 -6.34
CA THR A 81 10.80 0.71 -4.92
C THR A 81 9.93 -0.53 -4.76
N PHE A 82 8.84 -0.61 -5.52
CA PHE A 82 7.94 -1.76 -5.52
C PHE A 82 8.68 -3.04 -5.93
N HIS A 83 9.40 -3.03 -7.05
CA HIS A 83 10.19 -4.17 -7.50
C HIS A 83 11.25 -4.60 -6.49
N PHE A 84 11.95 -3.65 -5.87
CA PHE A 84 12.91 -3.94 -4.81
C PHE A 84 12.27 -4.72 -3.65
N TYR A 85 11.12 -4.28 -3.15
CA TYR A 85 10.42 -4.99 -2.07
C TYR A 85 9.86 -6.35 -2.51
N CYS A 86 9.35 -6.48 -3.74
CA CYS A 86 8.91 -7.78 -4.26
C CYS A 86 10.06 -8.79 -4.32
N SER A 87 11.21 -8.39 -4.87
CA SER A 87 12.40 -9.26 -4.94
C SER A 87 12.93 -9.60 -3.55
N TYR A 88 12.92 -8.64 -2.62
CA TYR A 88 13.30 -8.87 -1.23
C TYR A 88 12.40 -9.91 -0.56
N LEU A 89 11.07 -9.75 -0.64
CA LEU A 89 10.11 -10.69 -0.05
C LEU A 89 10.21 -12.09 -0.68
N GLN A 90 10.37 -12.17 -2.00
CA GLN A 90 10.57 -13.44 -2.69
C GLN A 90 11.82 -14.18 -2.19
N ARG A 91 12.90 -13.45 -1.94
CA ARG A 91 14.14 -14.00 -1.37
C ARG A 91 13.90 -14.55 0.03
N GLU A 92 13.32 -13.76 0.93
CA GLU A 92 13.06 -14.19 2.32
C GLU A 92 12.15 -15.42 2.39
N MET A 93 11.11 -15.47 1.54
CA MET A 93 10.23 -16.63 1.45
C MET A 93 10.95 -17.90 0.99
N SER A 94 11.91 -17.79 0.06
CA SER A 94 12.69 -18.95 -0.40
C SER A 94 13.68 -19.49 0.65
N ILE A 95 14.12 -18.66 1.60
CA ILE A 95 15.04 -19.08 2.67
C ILE A 95 14.29 -19.84 3.78
N GLN A 96 12.99 -19.63 3.94
CA GLN A 96 12.21 -20.17 5.07
C GLN A 96 11.49 -21.52 4.83
N SER A 97 11.62 -22.18 3.67
CA SER A 97 10.86 -23.42 3.41
C SER A 97 11.67 -24.73 3.54
N PRO A 98 11.25 -25.65 4.44
CA PRO A 98 11.32 -27.09 4.20
C PRO A 98 9.94 -27.76 3.99
N LEU A 99 8.82 -27.03 3.85
CA LEU A 99 7.49 -27.65 3.70
C LEU A 99 6.67 -27.12 2.51
N ASN A 100 6.17 -28.10 1.74
CA ASN A 100 5.46 -28.05 0.46
C ASN A 100 4.24 -27.10 0.40
N ILE A 101 4.45 -25.85 0.01
CA ILE A 101 3.44 -25.05 -0.73
C ILE A 101 4.14 -24.37 -1.91
N ALA A 102 4.68 -25.16 -2.84
CA ALA A 102 5.18 -24.66 -4.10
C ALA A 102 4.00 -24.39 -5.04
N ARG A 103 3.37 -23.21 -4.91
CA ARG A 103 2.85 -22.51 -6.08
C ARG A 103 3.70 -21.26 -6.23
N PRO A 104 4.46 -21.09 -7.33
CA PRO A 104 5.10 -19.81 -7.58
C PRO A 104 3.97 -18.78 -7.66
N LEU A 105 3.97 -17.83 -6.71
CA LEU A 105 3.14 -16.63 -6.86
C LEU A 105 3.69 -15.93 -8.10
N LYS A 106 3.06 -16.14 -9.27
CA LYS A 106 3.23 -15.24 -10.39
C LYS A 106 2.61 -13.92 -9.93
N ILE A 107 3.42 -13.06 -9.33
CA ILE A 107 3.07 -11.67 -9.12
C ILE A 107 3.02 -11.09 -10.54
N HIS A 108 1.82 -11.14 -11.15
CA HIS A 108 1.58 -10.52 -12.44
C HIS A 108 1.46 -9.02 -12.19
N CYS A 109 2.61 -8.34 -12.17
CA CYS A 109 2.64 -6.88 -12.17
C CYS A 109 2.33 -6.44 -13.60
N CYS A 110 1.07 -6.18 -13.93
CA CYS A 110 0.72 -5.48 -15.17
C CYS A 110 1.07 -3.99 -15.03
N PHE A 111 2.36 -3.65 -15.06
CA PHE A 111 2.77 -2.32 -15.51
C PHE A 111 2.94 -2.42 -17.03
N ASN A 112 1.85 -2.21 -17.76
CA ASN A 112 1.98 -1.80 -19.14
C ASN A 112 2.40 -0.32 -19.08
N GLU A 113 3.71 -0.07 -19.06
CA GLU A 113 4.20 1.14 -19.72
C GLU A 113 3.96 0.89 -21.21
N ASP A 114 2.80 1.36 -21.71
CA ASP A 114 2.54 1.79 -23.08
C ASP A 114 1.02 1.88 -23.31
N GLU A 115 0.43 3.06 -23.14
CA GLU A 115 -0.60 3.50 -24.09
C GLU A 115 -0.60 5.03 -24.21
N SER A 116 0.23 5.53 -25.12
CA SER A 116 -0.16 6.73 -25.85
C SER A 116 -1.32 6.39 -26.78
N THR A 117 -2.30 7.30 -26.86
CA THR A 117 -3.32 7.45 -27.92
C THR A 117 -4.45 6.41 -28.01
N HIS A 118 -5.63 6.77 -27.49
CA HIS A 118 -6.82 7.05 -28.32
C HIS A 118 -8.00 7.69 -27.54
N GLN A 119 -8.04 9.03 -27.54
CA GLN A 119 -9.30 9.74 -27.31
C GLN A 119 -10.17 9.64 -28.56
N LYS A 120 -11.18 8.76 -28.54
CA LYS A 120 -12.29 8.77 -29.51
C LYS A 120 -13.64 8.77 -28.77
N ARG A 121 -14.23 9.98 -28.77
CA ARG A 121 -15.66 10.32 -28.95
C ARG A 121 -16.68 9.29 -28.44
N LEU A 122 -17.39 9.66 -27.37
CA LEU A 122 -18.81 9.35 -27.23
C LEU A 122 -19.59 10.64 -27.48
N ALA A 123 -20.47 10.57 -28.48
CA ALA A 123 -21.40 11.59 -28.87
C ALA A 123 -22.52 11.72 -27.83
N VAL A 124 -22.92 12.97 -27.58
CA VAL A 124 -24.30 13.35 -27.26
C VAL A 124 -24.80 14.13 -28.46
#